data_AF-A0A7C1JQE4-F1
#
_entry.id   AF-A0A7C1JQE4-F1
#
_cell.length_a   1.000
_cell.length_b   1.000
_cell.length_c   1.000
_cell.angle_alpha   90.00
_cell.angle_beta   90.00
_cell.angle_gamma   90.00
#
_symmetry.space_group_name_H-M   'P 1'
#
loop_
_entity.id
_entity.type
_entity.pdbx_description
1 polymer ?
#
loop_
_entity_poly.entity_id
_entity_poly.type
_entity_poly.pdbx_seq_one_letter_code
_entity_poly.pdbx_strand_id
1 'polypeptide(L)'
;MLLLSLRNYHKRRMFSMRQYKIIVEKHPDGYVAYPLGVKGVVVGEGDTYEEALADVKSAIRFHIESFGEEVLEVEPPILEAFVAEAGV
;
A
#
# COMPACT_ATOMS: atom_id res chain seq x y z
N MET A 1 -0.87 -36.05 8.31
CA MET A 1 -0.71 -34.88 9.21
C MET A 1 0.49 -33.98 8.89
N LEU A 2 1.64 -34.50 8.41
CA LEU A 2 2.81 -33.65 8.09
C LEU A 2 2.63 -32.74 6.84
N LEU A 3 1.91 -33.21 5.82
CA LEU A 3 1.64 -32.45 4.58
C LEU A 3 0.68 -31.25 4.77
N LEU A 4 -0.25 -31.33 5.74
CA LEU A 4 -1.12 -30.20 6.11
C LEU A 4 -0.32 -29.11 6.84
N SER A 5 0.70 -29.50 7.61
CA SER A 5 1.62 -28.56 8.28
C SER A 5 2.48 -27.80 7.25
N LEU A 6 2.96 -28.47 6.19
CA LEU A 6 3.75 -27.82 5.13
C LEU A 6 2.93 -26.86 4.24
N ARG A 7 1.67 -27.20 3.94
CA ARG A 7 0.73 -26.27 3.28
C ARG A 7 0.46 -25.04 4.14
N ASN A 8 0.27 -25.22 5.45
CA ASN A 8 0.10 -24.11 6.38
C ASN A 8 1.40 -23.33 6.62
N TYR A 9 2.57 -23.97 6.52
CA TYR A 9 3.88 -23.31 6.62
C TYR A 9 4.14 -22.39 5.43
N HIS A 10 3.80 -22.81 4.21
CA HIS A 10 3.87 -21.94 3.03
C HIS A 10 2.84 -20.82 3.08
N LYS A 11 1.62 -21.09 3.58
CA LYS A 11 0.60 -20.06 3.77
C LYS A 11 0.97 -19.05 4.88
N ARG A 12 1.71 -19.46 5.91
CA ARG A 12 2.23 -18.57 6.98
C ARG A 12 3.46 -17.76 6.56
N ARG A 13 4.32 -18.27 5.67
CA ARG A 13 5.38 -17.46 5.02
C ARG A 13 4.85 -16.52 3.93
N MET A 14 3.58 -16.65 3.54
CA MET A 14 2.90 -15.71 2.63
C MET A 14 2.35 -14.45 3.32
N PHE A 15 2.50 -14.28 4.63
CA PHE A 15 2.62 -12.92 5.19
C PHE A 15 3.99 -12.35 4.78
N SER A 16 4.25 -12.28 3.47
CA SER A 16 5.30 -11.42 2.96
C SER A 16 4.88 -10.02 3.38
N MET A 17 5.73 -9.30 4.11
CA MET A 17 5.52 -7.87 4.32
C MET A 17 5.48 -7.21 2.95
N ARG A 18 4.26 -7.05 2.41
CA ARG A 18 4.07 -6.52 1.07
C ARG A 18 4.42 -5.05 1.15
N GLN A 19 5.44 -4.67 0.40
CA GLN A 19 5.90 -3.29 0.37
C GLN A 19 5.08 -2.55 -0.68
N TYR A 20 4.30 -1.57 -0.24
CA TYR A 20 3.59 -0.65 -1.11
C TYR A 20 4.49 0.56 -1.38
N LYS A 21 4.56 0.98 -2.64
CA LYS A 21 5.21 2.26 -3.00
C LYS A 21 4.23 3.38 -2.69
N ILE A 22 4.62 4.33 -1.86
CA ILE A 22 3.80 5.46 -1.42
C ILE A 22 4.39 6.75 -2.00
N ILE A 23 3.56 7.60 -2.59
CA ILE A 23 3.90 8.99 -2.88
C ILE A 23 3.49 9.82 -1.68
N VAL A 24 4.34 10.75 -1.25
CA VAL A 24 4.02 11.75 -0.24
C VAL A 24 4.27 13.13 -0.83
N GLU A 25 3.23 13.94 -0.88
CA GLU A 25 3.27 15.31 -1.40
C GLU A 25 3.25 16.31 -0.25
N LYS A 26 4.11 17.33 -0.33
CA LYS A 26 4.03 18.49 0.57
C LYS A 26 3.09 19.52 -0.04
N HIS A 27 2.11 19.95 0.75
CA HIS A 27 1.26 21.09 0.45
C HIS A 27 1.49 22.23 1.46
N PRO A 28 1.07 23.48 1.16
CA PRO A 28 1.20 24.60 2.10
C PRO A 28 0.53 24.35 3.47
N ASP A 29 -0.54 23.56 3.48
CA ASP A 29 -1.40 23.24 4.62
C ASP A 29 -1.09 21.89 5.28
N GLY A 30 -0.20 21.08 4.71
CA GLY A 30 0.09 19.76 5.27
C GLY A 30 0.83 18.83 4.32
N TYR A 31 0.61 17.54 4.49
CA TYR A 31 1.13 16.47 3.65
C TYR A 31 0.00 15.52 3.29
N VAL A 32 0.04 15.01 2.06
CA VAL A 32 -0.89 14.00 1.55
C VAL A 32 -0.07 12.80 1.08
N ALA A 33 -0.52 11.59 1.41
CA ALA A 33 0.15 10.35 1.04
C ALA A 33 -0.82 9.34 0.43
N TYR A 34 -0.40 8.65 -0.63
CA TYR A 34 -1.22 7.65 -1.31
C TYR A 34 -0.37 6.53 -1.95
N PRO A 35 -0.88 5.30 -2.02
CA PRO A 35 -0.17 4.17 -2.62
C PRO A 35 -0.29 4.16 -4.15
N LEU A 36 0.80 3.77 -4.81
CA LEU A 36 0.81 3.47 -6.23
C LEU A 36 0.34 2.04 -6.48
N GLY A 37 -0.40 1.84 -7.57
CA GLY A 37 -0.79 0.50 -8.02
C GLY A 37 -1.78 -0.19 -7.11
N VAL A 38 -2.70 0.56 -6.53
CA VAL A 38 -3.80 0.07 -5.69
C VAL A 38 -5.12 0.43 -6.36
N LYS A 39 -6.09 -0.50 -6.38
CA LYS A 39 -7.48 -0.20 -6.76
C LYS A 39 -8.23 0.37 -5.56
N GLY A 40 -9.02 1.41 -5.80
CA GLY A 40 -9.79 2.11 -4.77
C GLY A 40 -9.14 3.41 -4.31
N VAL A 41 -9.72 4.05 -3.30
CA VAL A 41 -9.26 5.35 -2.77
C VAL A 41 -8.61 5.11 -1.41
N VAL A 42 -7.29 5.11 -1.40
CA VAL A 42 -6.48 5.05 -0.18
C VAL A 42 -5.63 6.31 -0.12
N VAL A 43 -5.94 7.17 0.84
CA VAL A 43 -5.23 8.43 1.07
C VAL A 43 -5.01 8.56 2.57
N GLY A 44 -3.88 9.13 2.97
CA GLY A 44 -3.66 9.60 4.32
C GLY A 44 -3.13 11.03 4.32
N GLU A 45 -3.39 11.75 5.40
CA GLU A 45 -3.06 13.17 5.56
C GLU A 45 -2.36 13.42 6.89
N GLY A 46 -1.64 14.53 7.00
CA GLY A 46 -1.00 14.94 8.24
C GLY A 46 -0.31 16.29 8.16
N ASP A 47 -0.04 16.89 9.31
CA ASP A 47 0.70 18.16 9.37
C ASP A 47 2.20 17.94 9.06
N THR A 48 2.68 16.72 9.33
CA THR A 48 4.04 16.24 9.06
C THR A 48 4.10 15.10 8.05
N TYR A 49 5.29 14.88 7.49
CA TYR A 49 5.56 13.75 6.60
C TYR A 49 5.27 12.41 7.28
N GLU A 50 5.71 12.27 8.54
CA GLU A 50 5.56 11.05 9.33
C GLU A 50 4.10 10.74 9.63
N GLU A 51 3.28 11.76 9.93
CA GLU A 51 1.85 11.61 10.17
C GLU A 51 1.11 11.13 8.92
N ALA A 52 1.31 11.79 7.77
CA ALA A 52 0.67 11.38 6.52
C ALA A 52 1.08 9.94 6.13
N LEU A 53 2.35 9.59 6.32
CA LEU A 53 2.84 8.24 6.06
C LEU A 53 2.27 7.21 7.05
N ALA A 54 2.08 7.56 8.31
CA ALA A 54 1.44 6.69 9.30
C ALA A 54 -0.05 6.49 9.00
N ASP A 55 -0.72 7.56 8.58
CA ASP A 55 -2.15 7.56 8.27
C ASP A 55 -2.45 6.71 7.04
N VAL A 56 -1.72 6.88 5.93
CA VAL A 56 -1.91 6.04 4.73
C VAL A 56 -1.62 4.56 5.01
N LYS A 57 -0.64 4.24 5.88
CA LYS A 57 -0.38 2.85 6.31
C LYS A 57 -1.57 2.30 7.10
N SER A 58 -2.24 3.13 7.90
CA SER A 58 -3.46 2.76 8.61
C SER A 58 -4.60 2.50 7.63
N ALA A 59 -4.80 3.40 6.66
CA ALA A 59 -5.82 3.26 5.62
C ALA A 59 -5.63 1.99 4.78
N ILE A 60 -4.38 1.63 4.43
CA ILE A 60 -4.05 0.37 3.73
C ILE A 60 -4.46 -0.84 4.57
N ARG A 61 -4.07 -0.88 5.85
CA ARG A 61 -4.43 -1.99 6.75
C ARG A 61 -5.95 -2.14 6.86
N PHE A 62 -6.64 -1.02 7.08
CA PHE A 62 -8.09 -1.00 7.16
C PHE A 62 -8.77 -1.55 5.90
N HIS A 63 -8.27 -1.16 4.71
CA HIS A 63 -8.81 -1.68 3.45
C HIS A 63 -8.62 -3.20 3.32
N ILE A 64 -7.44 -3.72 3.68
CA ILE A 64 -7.16 -5.16 3.68
C ILE A 64 -8.08 -5.90 4.66
N GLU A 65 -8.20 -5.38 5.88
CA GLU A 65 -9.02 -6.00 6.93
C GLU A 65 -10.52 -5.99 6.58
N SER A 66 -10.97 -4.95 5.87
CA SER A 66 -12.38 -4.78 5.50
C SER A 66 -12.78 -5.55 4.25
N PHE A 67 -11.90 -5.61 3.24
CA PHE A 67 -12.26 -6.06 1.88
C PHE A 67 -11.40 -7.21 1.35
N GLY A 68 -10.40 -7.67 2.08
CA GLY A 68 -9.44 -8.68 1.62
C GLY A 68 -8.19 -8.07 0.97
N GLU A 69 -7.14 -8.87 0.79
CA GLU A 69 -5.87 -8.40 0.21
C GLU A 69 -5.99 -8.12 -1.29
N GLU A 70 -6.85 -8.86 -1.98
CA GLU A 70 -7.11 -8.78 -3.42
C GLU A 70 -7.64 -7.42 -3.86
N VAL A 71 -8.25 -6.66 -2.93
CA VAL A 71 -8.80 -5.33 -3.24
C VAL A 71 -7.71 -4.34 -3.64
N LEU A 72 -6.49 -4.53 -3.11
CA LEU A 72 -5.35 -3.67 -3.41
C LEU A 72 -4.57 -4.15 -4.64
N GLU A 73 -4.94 -5.28 -5.23
CA GLU A 73 -4.22 -5.85 -6.37
C GLU A 73 -4.70 -5.25 -7.69
N VAL A 74 -3.73 -4.79 -8.48
CA VAL A 74 -3.93 -4.41 -9.87
C VAL A 74 -3.40 -5.56 -10.74
N GLU A 75 -4.26 -6.06 -11.63
CA GLU A 75 -3.87 -7.00 -12.68
C GLU A 75 -3.92 -6.29 -14.05
N PRO A 76 -2.83 -6.33 -14.84
CA PRO A 76 -1.52 -6.93 -14.51
C PRO A 76 -0.76 -6.15 -13.41
N PRO A 77 0.19 -6.79 -12.69
CA PRO A 77 0.94 -6.14 -11.62
C PRO A 77 1.80 -4.99 -12.17
N ILE A 78 1.87 -3.88 -11.42
CA ILE A 78 2.80 -2.80 -11.72
C ILE A 78 4.22 -3.26 -11.43
N LEU A 79 5.05 -3.30 -12.47
CA LEU A 79 6.46 -3.67 -12.35
C LEU A 79 7.29 -2.50 -11.83
N GLU A 80 7.11 -1.32 -12.43
CA GLU A 80 7.87 -0.11 -12.12
C GLU A 80 6.99 1.13 -12.20
N ALA A 81 7.37 2.16 -11.46
CA ALA A 81 6.72 3.46 -11.45
C ALA A 81 7.79 4.54 -11.38
N PHE A 82 7.60 5.62 -12.13
CA PHE A 82 8.53 6.73 -12.26
C PHE A 82 7.81 8.03 -11.94
N VAL A 83 8.49 8.94 -11.24
CA VAL A 83 8.07 10.34 -11.11
C VAL A 83 8.94 11.14 -12.08
N ALA A 84 8.31 11.94 -12.94
CA ALA A 84 9.00 12.72 -13.95
C ALA A 84 8.38 14.12 -14.07
N GLU A 85 9.24 15.12 -14.27
CA GLU A 85 8.82 16.47 -14.63
C GLU A 85 8.66 16.56 -16.16
N ALA A 86 7.61 17.25 -16.61
CA ALA A 86 7.40 17.52 -18.02
C ALA A 86 7.02 18.99 -18.21
N GLY A 87 7.73 19.68 -19.11
CA GLY A 87 7.32 20.99 -19.59
C GLY A 87 6.23 20.85 -20.65
N VAL A 88 5.23 21.74 -20.60
CA VAL A 88 4.11 21.80 -21.55
C VAL A 88 4.15 23.14 -22.29
#